data_AF-A0A0K2UYI1-F1
#
_entry.id   AF-A0A0K2UYI1-F1
#
_cell.length_a   1.000
_cell.length_b   1.000
_cell.length_c   1.000
_cell.angle_alpha   90.00
_cell.angle_beta   90.00
_cell.angle_gamma   90.00
#
_symmetry.space_group_name_H-M   'P 1'
#
loop_
_entity.id
_entity.type
_entity.pdbx_description
1 polymer ?
#
loop_
_entity_poly.entity_id
_entity_poly.type
_entity_poly.pdbx_seq_one_letter_code
_entity_poly.pdbx_strand_id
1 'polypeptide(L)'
;MFVNISSRDGSYLHDFYIRSRSGSPSWDKSVRLLYFDHLYTVKGIQAIRGFYDENKYDPPFDMDFHLKALEFENLCKKLNKTRIRSIYEAASDQFGKDNIDIWLQLIDFETKKGKSAEVTSIGTRAENSL
;
A
#
# COMPACT_ATOMS: atom_id res chain seq x y z
N MET A 1 24.52 -18.39 -4.17
CA MET A 1 23.84 -19.35 -3.28
C MET A 1 22.43 -18.83 -3.06
N PHE A 2 21.46 -19.33 -3.82
CA PHE A 2 20.07 -18.91 -3.69
C PHE A 2 19.42 -19.70 -2.55
N VAL A 3 19.04 -19.00 -1.49
CA VAL A 3 18.38 -19.59 -0.34
C VAL A 3 16.95 -19.96 -0.75
N ASN A 4 16.59 -21.24 -0.61
CA ASN A 4 15.25 -21.74 -0.83
C ASN A 4 14.34 -21.24 0.32
N ILE A 5 13.37 -20.37 -0.01
CA ILE A 5 12.50 -19.66 0.94
C ILE A 5 11.28 -20.52 1.36
N SER A 6 11.07 -21.68 0.74
CA SER A 6 9.85 -22.49 0.90
C SER A 6 9.73 -23.24 2.24
N SER A 7 10.70 -23.13 3.17
CA SER A 7 10.72 -23.96 4.40
C SER A 7 10.94 -23.17 5.70
N ARG A 8 10.69 -21.86 5.74
CA ARG A 8 11.04 -21.02 6.90
C ARG A 8 9.82 -20.61 7.71
N ASP A 9 9.81 -21.00 8.98
CA ASP A 9 8.84 -20.65 10.02
C ASP A 9 8.51 -19.15 10.02
N GLY A 10 7.23 -18.79 10.21
CA GLY A 10 6.75 -17.40 10.18
C GLY A 10 7.40 -16.49 11.21
N SER A 11 7.92 -17.07 12.29
CA SER A 11 8.75 -16.39 13.29
C SER A 11 10.00 -15.73 12.66
N TYR A 12 10.64 -16.39 11.70
CA TYR A 12 11.86 -15.91 11.06
C TYR A 12 11.61 -14.68 10.18
N LEU A 13 10.50 -14.64 9.42
CA LEU A 13 10.17 -13.48 8.59
C LEU A 13 9.83 -12.26 9.43
N HIS A 14 9.15 -12.46 10.56
CA HIS A 14 8.89 -11.40 11.53
C HIS A 14 10.20 -10.85 12.13
N ASP A 15 11.08 -11.73 12.61
CA ASP A 15 12.37 -11.32 13.18
C ASP A 15 13.28 -10.63 12.15
N PHE A 16 13.30 -11.14 10.91
CA PHE A 16 14.03 -10.54 9.81
C PHE A 16 13.48 -9.15 9.46
N TYR A 17 12.16 -8.98 9.45
CA TYR A 17 11.52 -7.69 9.30
C TYR A 17 11.93 -6.70 10.41
N ILE A 18 11.83 -7.10 11.69
CA ILE A 18 12.19 -6.24 12.83
C ILE A 18 13.65 -5.80 12.73
N ARG A 19 14.58 -6.72 12.44
CA ARG A 19 16.00 -6.41 12.28
C ARG A 19 16.27 -5.49 11.09
N SER A 20 15.61 -5.72 9.96
CA SER A 20 15.76 -4.90 8.76
C SER A 20 15.27 -3.47 9.00
N ARG A 21 14.17 -3.30 9.74
CA ARG A 21 13.64 -2.00 10.14
C ARG A 21 14.56 -1.25 11.11
N SER A 22 15.17 -1.95 12.06
CA SER A 22 16.07 -1.33 13.05
C SER A 22 17.49 -1.06 12.53
N GLY A 23 17.94 -1.78 11.50
CA GLY A 23 19.35 -1.80 11.06
C GLY A 23 19.70 -0.90 9.87
N SER A 24 18.72 -0.36 9.14
CA SER A 24 18.96 0.53 7.98
C SER A 24 17.87 1.61 7.88
N PRO A 25 18.22 2.88 7.57
CA PRO A 25 17.24 3.94 7.32
C PRO A 25 16.34 3.68 6.11
N SER A 26 16.76 2.79 5.21
CA SER A 26 15.99 2.31 4.07
C SER A 26 15.92 0.80 4.15
N TRP A 27 14.86 0.29 4.75
CA TRP A 27 14.52 -1.12 4.69
C TRP A 27 14.15 -1.43 3.22
N ASP A 28 14.62 -2.56 2.69
CA ASP A 28 14.50 -2.90 1.27
C ASP A 28 13.02 -3.13 0.89
N LYS A 29 12.56 -2.48 -0.19
CA LYS A 29 11.21 -2.62 -0.78
C LYS A 29 10.74 -4.07 -0.81
N SER A 30 11.64 -4.96 -1.21
CA SER A 30 11.40 -6.40 -1.30
C SER A 30 10.96 -7.00 0.04
N VAL A 31 11.52 -6.52 1.16
CA VAL A 31 11.22 -6.99 2.51
C VAL A 31 9.85 -6.50 2.99
N ARG A 32 9.41 -5.26 2.65
CA ARG A 32 8.02 -4.84 2.95
C ARG A 32 7.05 -5.79 2.32
N LEU A 33 7.18 -5.99 1.01
CA LEU A 33 6.19 -6.71 0.21
C LEU A 33 6.11 -8.17 0.66
N LEU A 34 7.27 -8.81 0.87
CA LEU A 34 7.33 -10.17 1.42
C LEU A 34 6.68 -10.28 2.81
N TYR A 35 6.94 -9.31 3.69
CA TYR A 35 6.33 -9.30 5.01
C TYR A 35 4.82 -9.02 4.94
N PHE A 36 4.38 -8.22 3.97
CA PHE A 36 2.98 -7.97 3.68
C PHE A 36 2.25 -9.27 3.29
N ASP A 37 2.78 -10.03 2.32
CA ASP A 37 2.18 -11.32 1.93
C ASP A 37 2.12 -12.31 3.10
N HIS A 38 3.19 -12.35 3.92
CA HIS A 38 3.23 -13.16 5.12
C HIS A 38 2.16 -12.74 6.15
N LEU A 39 2.04 -11.45 6.43
CA LEU A 39 1.04 -10.91 7.37
C LEU A 39 -0.37 -11.25 6.94
N TYR A 40 -0.68 -11.13 5.66
CA TYR A 40 -2.00 -11.48 5.13
C TYR A 40 -2.29 -12.97 5.33
N THR A 41 -1.31 -13.83 5.05
CA THR A 41 -1.46 -15.28 5.17
C THR A 41 -1.70 -15.73 6.62
N VAL A 42 -1.00 -15.12 7.59
CA VAL A 42 -1.08 -15.54 9.00
C VAL A 42 -2.21 -14.86 9.76
N LYS A 43 -2.45 -13.57 9.51
CA LYS A 43 -3.33 -12.71 10.33
C LYS A 43 -4.47 -12.08 9.53
N GLY A 44 -4.49 -12.25 8.22
CA GLY A 44 -5.54 -11.73 7.34
C GLY A 44 -5.50 -10.21 7.14
N ILE A 45 -6.58 -9.69 6.57
CA ILE A 45 -6.67 -8.30 6.13
C ILE A 45 -6.47 -7.28 7.26
N GLN A 46 -6.89 -7.57 8.50
CA GLN A 46 -6.77 -6.58 9.58
C GLN A 46 -5.31 -6.26 9.93
N ALA A 47 -4.41 -7.24 9.81
CA ALA A 47 -2.99 -7.00 10.02
C ALA A 47 -2.37 -6.17 8.90
N ILE A 48 -2.76 -6.43 7.64
CA ILE A 48 -2.37 -5.60 6.49
C ILE A 48 -2.79 -4.16 6.68
N ARG A 49 -4.01 -3.96 7.16
CA ARG A 49 -4.56 -2.64 7.41
C ARG A 49 -3.77 -1.85 8.43
N GLY A 50 -3.51 -2.44 9.60
CA GLY A 50 -2.70 -1.81 10.64
C GLY A 50 -1.27 -1.52 10.15
N PHE A 51 -0.63 -2.51 9.54
CA PHE A 51 0.72 -2.35 9.01
C PHE A 51 0.81 -1.24 7.96
N TYR A 52 -0.14 -1.20 7.02
CA TYR A 52 -0.19 -0.14 6.01
C TYR A 52 -0.32 1.23 6.65
N ASP A 53 -1.25 1.40 7.59
CA ASP A 53 -1.50 2.68 8.22
C ASP A 53 -0.29 3.19 9.02
N GLU A 54 0.46 2.28 9.65
CA GLU A 54 1.71 2.58 10.36
C GLU A 54 2.89 2.94 9.43
N ASN A 55 2.91 2.44 8.20
CA ASN A 55 4.11 2.46 7.35
C ASN A 55 3.98 3.26 6.05
N LYS A 56 2.77 3.67 5.65
CA LYS A 56 2.53 4.32 4.35
C LYS A 56 3.29 5.64 4.17
N TYR A 57 3.68 6.31 5.26
CA TYR A 57 4.48 7.54 5.23
C TYR A 57 5.92 7.35 5.72
N ASP A 58 6.36 6.11 5.93
CA ASP A 58 7.74 5.80 6.30
C ASP A 58 8.60 5.72 5.03
N PRO A 59 9.57 6.62 4.81
CA PRO A 59 10.47 6.52 3.67
C PRO A 59 11.36 5.25 3.73
N PRO A 60 11.83 4.76 2.59
CA PRO A 60 11.53 5.23 1.24
C PRO A 60 10.07 4.92 0.83
N PHE A 61 9.45 5.87 0.12
CA PHE A 61 8.13 5.67 -0.46
C PHE A 61 8.18 4.61 -1.55
N ASP A 62 7.12 3.80 -1.64
CA ASP A 62 7.08 2.68 -2.58
C ASP A 62 5.69 2.50 -3.19
N MET A 63 5.57 2.72 -4.50
CA MET A 63 4.31 2.58 -5.23
C MET A 63 3.77 1.14 -5.12
N ASP A 64 4.65 0.14 -5.22
CA ASP A 64 4.26 -1.27 -5.13
C ASP A 64 3.62 -1.60 -3.77
N PHE A 65 4.02 -0.90 -2.70
CA PHE A 65 3.42 -1.05 -1.38
C PHE A 65 1.96 -0.57 -1.35
N HIS A 66 1.66 0.56 -1.99
CA HIS A 66 0.29 1.06 -2.14
C HIS A 66 -0.55 0.12 -3.01
N LEU A 67 -0.01 -0.32 -4.15
CA LEU A 67 -0.69 -1.23 -5.06
C LEU A 67 -1.00 -2.59 -4.41
N LYS A 68 -0.07 -3.13 -3.62
CA LYS A 68 -0.28 -4.37 -2.87
C LYS A 68 -1.37 -4.23 -1.81
N ALA A 69 -1.44 -3.08 -1.13
CA ALA A 69 -2.54 -2.81 -0.19
C ALA A 69 -3.90 -2.74 -0.91
N LEU A 70 -3.96 -2.12 -2.09
CA LEU A 70 -5.16 -2.10 -2.93
C LEU A 70 -5.56 -3.50 -3.39
N GLU A 71 -4.60 -4.35 -3.77
CA GLU A 71 -4.85 -5.75 -4.14
C GLU A 71 -5.60 -6.47 -3.01
N PHE A 72 -5.08 -6.41 -1.77
CA PHE A 72 -5.72 -7.06 -0.62
C PHE A 72 -7.12 -6.50 -0.29
N GLU A 73 -7.32 -5.19 -0.41
CA GLU A 73 -8.66 -4.59 -0.19
C GLU A 73 -9.66 -5.01 -1.27
N ASN A 74 -9.22 -5.19 -2.52
CA ASN A 74 -10.07 -5.67 -3.61
C ASN A 74 -10.40 -7.16 -3.51
N LEU A 75 -9.55 -7.97 -2.87
CA LEU A 75 -9.83 -9.39 -2.59
C LEU A 75 -10.89 -9.60 -1.49
N CYS A 76 -11.18 -8.57 -0.68
CA CYS A 76 -12.18 -8.67 0.37
C CYS A 76 -13.59 -8.78 -0.22
N LYS A 77 -14.38 -9.76 0.24
CA LYS A 77 -15.80 -9.94 -0.17
C LYS A 77 -16.63 -8.66 -0.05
N LYS A 78 -16.35 -7.86 0.98
CA LYS A 78 -16.96 -6.54 1.19
C LYS A 78 -15.90 -5.47 0.99
N LEU A 79 -16.04 -4.73 -0.10
CA LEU A 79 -15.13 -3.66 -0.47
C LEU A 79 -15.17 -2.51 0.55
N ASN A 80 -14.02 -2.15 1.12
CA ASN A 80 -13.90 -1.03 2.04
C ASN A 80 -13.52 0.26 1.29
N LYS A 81 -14.56 0.97 0.82
CA LYS A 81 -14.39 2.14 -0.04
C LYS A 81 -13.54 3.24 0.60
N THR A 82 -13.72 3.46 1.90
CA THR A 82 -12.97 4.48 2.66
C THR A 82 -11.48 4.17 2.68
N ARG A 83 -11.11 2.90 2.84
CA ARG A 83 -9.70 2.48 2.86
C ARG A 83 -9.06 2.55 1.48
N ILE A 84 -9.75 2.09 0.44
CA ILE A 84 -9.27 2.19 -0.93
C ILE A 84 -9.01 3.65 -1.32
N ARG A 85 -9.94 4.56 -0.97
CA ARG A 85 -9.72 6.01 -1.15
C ARG A 85 -8.46 6.47 -0.43
N SER A 86 -8.31 6.17 0.85
CA SER A 86 -7.14 6.61 1.63
C SER A 86 -5.82 6.06 1.07
N ILE A 87 -5.82 4.86 0.48
CA ILE A 87 -4.62 4.31 -0.16
C ILE A 87 -4.27 5.11 -1.43
N TYR A 88 -5.25 5.35 -2.30
CA TYR A 88 -5.05 6.17 -3.49
C TYR A 88 -4.64 7.61 -3.17
N GLU A 89 -5.24 8.22 -2.15
CA GLU A 89 -4.86 9.57 -1.69
C GLU A 89 -3.40 9.60 -1.24
N ALA A 90 -2.98 8.66 -0.38
CA ALA A 90 -1.59 8.59 0.06
C ALA A 90 -0.61 8.38 -1.11
N ALA A 91 -0.96 7.52 -2.08
CA ALA A 91 -0.15 7.30 -3.27
C ALA A 91 -0.09 8.56 -4.16
N SER A 92 -1.21 9.28 -4.29
CA SER A 92 -1.28 10.52 -5.08
C SER A 92 -0.48 11.65 -4.44
N ASP A 93 -0.51 11.77 -3.10
CA ASP A 93 0.27 12.76 -2.37
C ASP A 93 1.79 12.51 -2.51
N GLN A 94 2.20 11.24 -2.65
CA GLN A 94 3.62 10.86 -2.74
C GLN A 94 4.16 10.84 -4.17
N PHE A 95 3.35 10.42 -5.14
CA PHE A 95 3.79 10.14 -6.51
C PHE A 95 2.99 10.87 -7.59
N GLY A 96 1.93 11.58 -7.23
CA GLY A 96 0.99 12.17 -8.18
C GLY A 96 1.59 13.27 -9.05
N LYS A 97 2.73 13.85 -8.65
CA LYS A 97 3.51 14.77 -9.49
C LYS A 97 4.19 14.06 -10.66
N ASP A 98 4.78 12.90 -10.39
CA ASP A 98 5.57 12.13 -11.37
C ASP A 98 4.74 11.06 -12.10
N ASN A 99 3.57 10.73 -11.57
CA ASN A 99 2.68 9.70 -12.10
C ASN A 99 1.22 10.17 -12.08
N ILE A 100 0.76 10.75 -13.18
CA ILE A 100 -0.63 11.24 -13.31
C ILE A 100 -1.67 10.10 -13.27
N ASP A 101 -1.28 8.87 -13.62
CA ASP A 101 -2.21 7.74 -13.68
C ASP A 101 -2.81 7.43 -12.30
N ILE A 102 -2.11 7.72 -11.21
CA ILE A 102 -2.64 7.50 -9.85
C ILE A 102 -3.86 8.40 -9.58
N TRP A 103 -3.85 9.65 -10.06
CA TRP A 103 -4.98 10.57 -9.96
C TRP A 103 -6.15 10.07 -10.81
N LEU A 104 -5.87 9.61 -12.03
CA LEU A 104 -6.90 9.06 -12.92
C LEU A 104 -7.55 7.80 -12.32
N GLN A 105 -6.77 6.93 -11.69
CA GLN A 105 -7.27 5.75 -10.99
C GLN A 105 -8.14 6.12 -9.78
N LEU A 106 -7.76 7.14 -9.00
CA LEU A 106 -8.57 7.65 -7.91
C LEU A 106 -9.90 8.25 -8.41
N ILE A 107 -9.87 9.04 -9.48
CA ILE A 107 -11.07 9.62 -10.10
C ILE A 107 -12.00 8.52 -10.63
N ASP A 108 -11.45 7.51 -11.31
CA ASP A 108 -12.22 6.37 -11.82
C ASP A 108 -12.87 5.58 -10.67
N PHE A 109 -12.11 5.36 -9.59
CA PHE A 109 -12.62 4.72 -8.38
C PHE A 109 -13.78 5.51 -7.75
N GLU A 110 -13.64 6.82 -7.58
CA GLU A 110 -14.69 7.66 -7.00
C GLU A 110 -15.94 7.72 -7.88
N THR A 111 -15.77 7.77 -9.20
CA THR A 111 -16.86 7.78 -10.17
C THR A 111 -17.66 6.48 -10.15
N LYS A 112 -16.98 5.33 -10.13
CA LYS A 112 -17.63 4.00 -10.24
C LYS A 112 -18.12 3.45 -8.91
N LYS A 113 -17.34 3.66 -7.85
CA LYS A 113 -17.51 2.94 -6.58
C LYS A 113 -17.57 3.86 -5.37
N GLY A 114 -17.00 5.05 -5.44
CA GLY A 114 -16.90 5.99 -4.31
C GLY A 114 -18.04 7.00 -4.27
N LYS A 115 -17.66 8.28 -4.13
CA LYS A 115 -18.50 9.46 -4.05
C LYS A 115 -18.22 10.32 -5.27
N SER A 116 -19.11 10.29 -6.26
CA SER A 116 -18.96 11.10 -7.48
C SER A 116 -18.80 12.60 -7.22
N ALA A 117 -19.34 13.11 -6.13
CA ALA A 117 -19.19 14.52 -5.72
C ALA A 117 -17.73 14.92 -5.41
N GLU A 118 -16.86 13.96 -5.04
CA GLU A 118 -15.45 14.23 -4.73
C GLU A 118 -14.59 14.37 -6.00
N VAL A 119 -15.07 13.91 -7.16
CA VAL A 119 -14.29 13.83 -8.41
C VAL A 119 -13.77 15.20 -8.83
N THR A 120 -14.60 16.24 -8.77
CA THR A 120 -14.18 17.61 -9.12
C THR A 120 -13.07 18.12 -8.22
N SER A 121 -13.18 17.89 -6.90
CA SER A 121 -12.17 18.28 -5.92
C SER A 121 -10.84 17.57 -6.17
N ILE A 122 -10.89 16.28 -6.50
CA ILE A 122 -9.70 15.48 -6.83
C ILE A 122 -9.05 15.99 -8.13
N GLY A 123 -9.84 16.33 -9.15
CA GLY A 123 -9.33 16.92 -10.39
C GLY A 123 -8.56 18.22 -10.16
N THR A 124 -9.12 19.15 -9.37
CA THR A 124 -8.43 20.40 -9.02
C THR A 124 -7.15 20.15 -8.21
N ARG A 125 -7.13 19.15 -7.33
CA ARG A 125 -5.90 18.77 -6.60
C ARG A 125 -4.83 18.22 -7.53
N ALA A 126 -5.20 17.39 -8.49
CA ALA A 126 -4.28 16.84 -9.48
C ALA A 126 -3.66 17.98 -10.31
N GLU A 127 -4.48 18.92 -10.81
CA GLU A 127 -4.00 20.10 -11.56
C GLU A 127 -2.99 20.94 -10.76
N ASN A 128 -3.23 21.14 -9.46
CA ASN A 128 -2.33 21.90 -8.59
C ASN A 128 -1.03 21.15 -8.22
N SER A 129 -0.96 19.84 -8.48
CA SER A 129 0.18 18.99 -8.11
C SER A 129 1.15 18.74 -9.28
N LEU A 130 0.75 19.12 -10.51
CA LEU A 130 1.54 19.07 -11.74
C LEU A 130 2.42 20.32 -11.88
#